data_AF-A0A0A9WF31-F1
#
_entry.id   AF-A0A0A9WF31-F1
#
_cell.length_a   1.000
_cell.length_b   1.000
_cell.length_c   1.000
_cell.angle_alpha   90.00
_cell.angle_beta   90.00
_cell.angle_gamma   90.00
#
_symmetry.space_group_name_H-M   'P 1'
#
loop_
_entity.id
_entity.type
_entity.pdbx_description
1 polymer ?
#
loop_
_entity_poly.entity_id
_entity_poly.type
_entity_poly.pdbx_seq_one_letter_code
_entity_poly.pdbx_strand_id
1 'polypeptide(L)'
;MLAQRLRSPDEVFHQIWKSTVFYVTSVAQQPTNHYRQLLRISGFTDPPELYEGESRAIPGTSSAMSMRRSKDKGRYMVANERLPVGAILTSEEPYASVLNFDKQNNHCLHCYTRLKRVVPCPTCSGVAYCSAPCANAGQVYHQWECQFMELMIGSGMSVNAALSMRMITQSPVEYFLQLVDAIRNNDEHPHLKIYNLETHSQTREPKDFVYRTLMAILQLEIIRASGYFGACGS
;
A
#
# COMPACT_ATOMS: atom_id res chain seq x y z
N MET A 1 0.90 45.48 20.25
CA MET A 1 1.99 44.61 20.74
C MET A 1 1.46 43.21 21.05
N LEU A 2 1.24 42.39 20.02
CA LEU A 2 0.91 40.97 20.17
C LEU A 2 1.98 40.20 19.40
N ALA A 3 3.02 39.80 20.12
CA ALA A 3 4.13 39.03 19.58
C ALA A 3 3.63 37.66 19.12
N GLN A 4 3.90 37.37 17.85
CA GLN A 4 3.71 36.08 17.21
C GLN A 4 4.46 35.00 18.01
N ARG A 5 3.71 34.02 18.55
CA ARG A 5 4.30 32.77 19.06
C ARG A 5 4.93 32.03 17.88
N LEU A 6 6.26 32.11 17.80
CA LEU A 6 7.10 31.28 16.96
C LEU A 6 6.91 29.82 17.39
N ARG A 7 6.11 29.06 16.61
CA ARG A 7 6.06 27.59 16.71
C ARG A 7 7.33 27.05 16.05
N SER A 8 8.02 26.11 16.70
CA SER A 8 9.27 25.55 16.17
C SER A 8 9.02 24.87 14.82
N PRO A 9 10.04 24.80 13.94
CA PRO A 9 9.93 24.07 12.66
C PRO A 9 9.42 22.64 12.83
N ASP A 10 9.73 22.00 13.96
CA ASP A 10 9.30 20.63 14.29
C ASP A 10 7.80 20.53 14.60
N GLU A 11 7.20 21.52 15.28
CA GLU A 11 5.74 21.55 15.52
C GLU A 11 4.96 21.80 14.23
N VAL A 12 5.48 22.68 13.38
CA VAL A 12 4.90 22.95 12.05
C VAL A 12 5.01 21.70 11.18
N PHE A 13 6.14 21.00 11.22
CA PHE A 13 6.34 19.75 10.49
C PHE A 13 5.45 18.63 11.01
N HIS A 14 5.28 18.49 12.33
CA HIS A 14 4.39 17.48 12.91
C HIS A 14 2.91 17.78 12.60
N GLN A 15 2.51 19.05 12.52
CA GLN A 15 1.17 19.44 12.08
C GLN A 15 0.95 19.22 10.58
N ILE A 16 1.92 19.55 9.72
CA ILE A 16 1.84 19.29 8.27
C ILE A 16 1.81 17.78 8.01
N TRP A 17 2.60 16.99 8.72
CA TRP A 17 2.56 15.54 8.64
C TRP A 17 1.19 15.00 9.08
N LYS A 18 0.66 15.47 10.21
CA LYS A 18 -0.70 15.12 10.64
C LYS A 18 -1.73 15.54 9.60
N SER A 19 -1.75 16.76 9.09
CA SER A 19 -2.80 17.24 8.17
C SER A 19 -2.72 16.62 6.77
N THR A 20 -1.51 16.36 6.26
CA THR A 20 -1.31 15.82 4.90
C THR A 20 -1.52 14.30 4.87
N VAL A 21 -1.10 13.59 5.93
CA VAL A 21 -1.45 12.17 6.12
C VAL A 21 -2.93 12.04 6.47
N PHE A 22 -3.54 12.97 7.24
CA PHE A 22 -4.99 12.95 7.48
C PHE A 22 -5.82 13.20 6.23
N TYR A 23 -5.36 13.97 5.24
CA TYR A 23 -6.17 14.19 4.02
C TYR A 23 -6.19 12.94 3.12
N VAL A 24 -5.04 12.26 2.94
CA VAL A 24 -4.98 10.99 2.21
C VAL A 24 -5.62 9.85 3.02
N THR A 25 -5.48 9.87 4.34
CA THR A 25 -6.18 8.92 5.21
C THR A 25 -7.64 9.29 5.45
N SER A 26 -8.15 10.49 5.14
CA SER A 26 -9.61 10.77 5.30
C SER A 26 -10.43 10.02 4.25
N VAL A 27 -9.82 9.76 3.08
CA VAL A 27 -10.37 8.86 2.06
C VAL A 27 -10.15 7.38 2.44
N ALA A 28 -9.08 7.06 3.22
CA ALA A 28 -8.84 5.72 3.76
C ALA A 28 -9.51 5.42 5.14
N GLN A 29 -10.03 6.46 5.81
CA GLN A 29 -10.76 6.42 7.08
C GLN A 29 -12.25 6.21 6.83
N GLN A 30 -12.70 6.39 5.59
CA GLN A 30 -13.91 5.72 5.17
C GLN A 30 -13.61 4.22 5.07
N PRO A 31 -14.42 3.39 5.74
CA PRO A 31 -14.09 2.00 5.98
C PRO A 31 -14.12 1.21 4.67
N THR A 32 -12.97 1.11 4.00
CA THR A 32 -12.69 0.07 3.00
C THR A 32 -12.84 -1.34 3.61
N ASN A 33 -12.97 -1.46 4.93
CA ASN A 33 -13.33 -2.70 5.59
C ASN A 33 -14.82 -2.86 5.89
N HIS A 34 -15.69 -1.86 5.74
CA HIS A 34 -17.13 -2.13 5.88
C HIS A 34 -17.60 -3.02 4.74
N TYR A 35 -17.10 -2.86 3.52
CA TYR A 35 -17.47 -3.75 2.42
C TYR A 35 -16.89 -5.16 2.59
N ARG A 36 -15.61 -5.35 2.96
CA ARG A 36 -15.06 -6.70 3.25
C ARG A 36 -15.68 -7.36 4.48
N GLN A 37 -16.04 -6.57 5.50
CA GLN A 37 -16.75 -7.05 6.68
C GLN A 37 -18.21 -7.37 6.35
N LEU A 38 -18.89 -6.60 5.48
CA LEU A 38 -20.20 -6.94 4.94
C LEU A 38 -20.13 -8.22 4.10
N LEU A 39 -19.20 -8.33 3.14
CA LEU A 39 -18.99 -9.51 2.30
C LEU A 39 -18.72 -10.78 3.12
N ARG A 40 -17.94 -10.69 4.21
CA ARG A 40 -17.70 -11.82 5.13
C ARG A 40 -18.87 -12.12 6.08
N ILE A 41 -19.70 -11.13 6.41
CA ILE A 41 -20.93 -11.32 7.22
C ILE A 41 -22.06 -11.88 6.35
N SER A 42 -22.08 -11.59 5.04
CA SER A 42 -23.12 -12.00 4.08
C SER A 42 -22.76 -13.20 3.22
N GLY A 43 -21.55 -13.77 3.35
CA GLY A 43 -21.12 -14.93 2.55
C GLY A 43 -20.83 -14.62 1.07
N PHE A 44 -20.64 -13.35 0.72
CA PHE A 44 -20.27 -12.96 -0.64
C PHE A 44 -18.76 -13.15 -0.84
N THR A 45 -18.41 -14.13 -1.66
CA THR A 45 -17.03 -14.43 -2.07
C THR A 45 -16.57 -13.62 -3.28
N ASP A 46 -17.50 -12.98 -3.98
CA ASP A 46 -17.23 -12.40 -5.30
C ASP A 46 -17.09 -10.87 -5.20
N PRO A 47 -16.20 -10.27 -6.01
CA PRO A 47 -16.12 -8.81 -6.14
C PRO A 47 -17.47 -8.24 -6.56
N PRO A 48 -17.83 -7.02 -6.11
CA PRO A 48 -19.10 -6.41 -6.48
C PRO A 48 -19.23 -6.24 -7.99
N GLU A 49 -20.47 -6.34 -8.49
CA GLU A 49 -20.78 -6.13 -9.90
C GLU A 49 -20.49 -4.68 -10.32
N LEU A 50 -19.79 -4.52 -11.44
CA LEU A 50 -19.46 -3.23 -12.00
C LEU A 50 -20.65 -2.66 -12.78
N TYR A 51 -20.92 -1.37 -12.60
CA TYR A 51 -21.93 -0.65 -13.36
C TYR A 51 -21.62 -0.75 -14.87
N GLU A 52 -22.62 -1.07 -15.70
CA GLU A 52 -22.47 -1.29 -17.15
C GLU A 52 -21.41 -2.35 -17.54
N GLY A 53 -21.05 -3.25 -16.62
CA GLY A 53 -20.09 -4.32 -16.84
C GLY A 53 -18.64 -3.85 -16.98
N GLU A 54 -17.73 -4.82 -17.13
CA GLU A 54 -16.29 -4.56 -17.17
C GLU A 54 -15.81 -4.03 -18.54
N SER A 55 -14.97 -3.01 -18.50
CA SER A 55 -14.30 -2.44 -19.66
C SER A 55 -13.22 -3.38 -20.20
N ARG A 56 -13.31 -3.70 -21.49
CA ARG A 56 -12.26 -4.48 -22.19
C ARG A 56 -10.89 -3.78 -22.20
N ALA A 57 -10.87 -2.45 -22.13
CA ALA A 57 -9.65 -1.67 -22.18
C ALA A 57 -8.98 -1.50 -20.81
N ILE A 58 -9.76 -1.56 -19.73
CA ILE A 58 -9.31 -1.29 -18.37
C ILE A 58 -9.94 -2.32 -17.43
N PRO A 59 -9.25 -3.46 -17.20
CA PRO A 59 -9.73 -4.49 -16.30
C PRO A 59 -10.03 -3.94 -14.89
N GLY A 60 -11.05 -4.48 -14.25
CA GLY A 60 -11.53 -4.07 -12.93
C GLY A 60 -12.30 -2.74 -12.93
N THR A 61 -12.61 -2.16 -14.10
CA THR A 61 -13.31 -0.87 -14.23
C THR A 61 -14.53 -0.97 -15.13
N SER A 62 -15.59 -0.25 -14.78
CA SER A 62 -16.83 -0.09 -15.54
C SER A 62 -16.60 0.39 -16.98
N SER A 63 -17.39 -0.13 -17.93
CA SER A 63 -17.41 0.33 -19.33
C SER A 63 -17.91 1.78 -19.49
N ALA A 64 -18.63 2.31 -18.49
CA ALA A 64 -19.04 3.71 -18.42
C ALA A 64 -17.87 4.67 -18.12
N MET A 65 -16.66 4.15 -17.91
CA MET A 65 -15.46 4.93 -17.62
C MET A 65 -14.42 4.80 -18.74
N SER A 66 -13.57 5.83 -18.88
CA SER A 66 -12.44 5.80 -19.81
C SER A 66 -11.23 6.51 -19.26
N MET A 67 -10.05 5.98 -19.58
CA MET A 67 -8.78 6.59 -19.21
C MET A 67 -8.37 7.63 -20.25
N ARG A 68 -7.94 8.79 -19.76
CA ARG A 68 -7.41 9.91 -20.52
C ARG A 68 -6.06 10.34 -19.93
N ARG A 69 -5.33 11.18 -20.66
CA ARG A 69 -4.04 11.73 -20.22
C ARG A 69 -4.00 13.24 -20.39
N SER A 70 -3.36 13.94 -19.47
CA SER A 70 -3.05 15.37 -19.58
C SER A 70 -1.65 15.64 -19.06
N LYS A 71 -1.07 16.79 -19.43
CA LYS A 71 0.25 17.20 -18.97
C LYS A 71 0.29 17.41 -17.46
N ASP A 72 -0.77 17.98 -16.89
CA ASP A 72 -0.79 18.37 -15.47
C ASP A 72 -1.18 17.22 -14.54
N LYS A 73 -2.07 16.31 -15.00
CA LYS A 73 -2.63 15.23 -14.17
C LYS A 73 -2.05 13.85 -14.48
N GLY A 74 -1.20 13.71 -15.51
CA GLY A 74 -0.82 12.39 -16.01
C GLY A 74 -2.04 11.62 -16.50
N ARG A 75 -2.17 10.33 -16.14
CA ARG A 75 -3.33 9.49 -16.43
C ARG A 75 -4.48 9.76 -15.46
N TYR A 76 -5.70 9.89 -15.97
CA TYR A 76 -6.90 10.09 -15.16
C TYR A 76 -8.12 9.41 -15.78
N MET A 77 -9.12 9.14 -14.94
CA MET A 77 -10.37 8.48 -15.33
C MET A 77 -11.47 9.51 -15.56
N VAL A 78 -12.30 9.29 -16.58
CA VAL A 78 -13.43 10.15 -16.96
C VAL A 78 -14.67 9.29 -17.13
N ALA A 79 -15.82 9.78 -16.65
CA ALA A 79 -17.11 9.18 -16.91
C ALA A 79 -17.57 9.52 -18.33
N ASN A 80 -17.99 8.52 -19.09
CA ASN A 80 -18.51 8.67 -20.45
C ASN A 80 -19.98 9.11 -20.47
N GLU A 81 -20.66 9.00 -19.32
CA GLU A 81 -22.07 9.26 -19.17
C GLU A 81 -22.41 9.71 -17.73
N ARG A 82 -23.69 9.96 -17.47
CA ARG A 82 -24.18 10.32 -16.14
C ARG A 82 -24.28 9.07 -15.27
N LEU A 83 -23.52 9.05 -14.19
CA LEU A 83 -23.45 7.90 -13.27
C LEU A 83 -24.53 7.98 -12.18
N PRO A 84 -25.24 6.87 -11.87
CA PRO A 84 -26.18 6.84 -10.76
C PRO A 84 -25.45 6.81 -9.40
N VAL A 85 -26.12 7.30 -8.36
CA VAL A 85 -25.60 7.26 -6.99
C VAL A 85 -25.51 5.80 -6.53
N GLY A 86 -24.38 5.42 -5.97
CA GLY A 86 -24.11 4.05 -5.52
C GLY A 86 -23.58 3.12 -6.62
N ALA A 87 -23.38 3.60 -7.85
CA ALA A 87 -22.74 2.83 -8.91
C ALA A 87 -21.30 2.43 -8.53
N ILE A 88 -20.96 1.16 -8.76
CA ILE A 88 -19.61 0.64 -8.52
C ILE A 88 -18.83 0.74 -9.83
N LEU A 89 -17.85 1.63 -9.86
CA LEU A 89 -17.12 1.97 -11.08
C LEU A 89 -15.80 1.22 -11.21
N THR A 90 -15.19 0.85 -10.09
CA THR A 90 -13.92 0.13 -10.06
C THR A 90 -13.92 -0.84 -8.89
N SER A 91 -13.45 -2.05 -9.13
CA SER A 91 -13.22 -3.08 -8.13
C SER A 91 -11.94 -3.81 -8.50
N GLU A 92 -10.92 -3.70 -7.65
CA GLU A 92 -9.62 -4.32 -7.87
C GLU A 92 -9.08 -4.94 -6.57
N GLU A 93 -8.31 -6.01 -6.72
CA GLU A 93 -7.52 -6.54 -5.62
C GLU A 93 -6.24 -5.69 -5.44
N PRO A 94 -5.91 -5.25 -4.21
CA PRO A 94 -4.72 -4.45 -4.01
C PRO A 94 -3.46 -5.27 -4.30
N TYR A 95 -2.58 -4.73 -5.15
CA TYR A 95 -1.28 -5.34 -5.44
C TYR A 95 -0.44 -5.56 -4.16
N ALA A 96 -0.50 -4.60 -3.25
CA ALA A 96 0.09 -4.69 -1.93
C ALA A 96 -0.79 -3.92 -0.94
N SER A 97 -0.75 -4.32 0.33
CA SER A 97 -1.44 -3.59 1.39
C SER A 97 -0.73 -3.74 2.73
N VAL A 98 -0.85 -2.73 3.57
CA VAL A 98 -0.23 -2.66 4.90
C VAL A 98 -1.27 -2.20 5.92
N LEU A 99 -1.28 -2.86 7.08
CA LEU A 99 -2.04 -2.38 8.23
C LEU A 99 -1.32 -1.18 8.85
N ASN A 100 -2.03 -0.08 9.09
CA ASN A 100 -1.45 1.05 9.80
C ASN A 100 -0.89 0.62 11.15
N PHE A 101 0.30 1.10 11.50
CA PHE A 101 1.04 0.66 12.68
C PHE A 101 0.24 0.87 13.98
N ASP A 102 -0.59 1.92 14.05
CA ASP A 102 -1.47 2.19 15.19
C ASP A 102 -2.60 1.16 15.37
N LYS A 103 -2.86 0.30 14.38
CA LYS A 103 -3.92 -0.72 14.39
C LYS A 103 -3.42 -2.14 14.62
N GLN A 104 -2.11 -2.37 14.72
CA GLN A 104 -1.51 -3.70 14.86
C GLN A 104 -1.99 -4.45 16.12
N ASN A 105 -2.34 -3.71 17.18
CA ASN A 105 -2.80 -4.27 18.44
C ASN A 105 -4.26 -4.77 18.43
N ASN A 106 -5.07 -4.36 17.46
CA ASN A 106 -6.51 -4.64 17.47
C ASN A 106 -7.10 -5.07 16.12
N HIS A 107 -6.31 -5.15 15.06
CA HIS A 107 -6.75 -5.67 13.76
C HIS A 107 -5.82 -6.79 13.28
N CYS A 108 -6.39 -7.70 12.50
CA CYS A 108 -5.61 -8.74 11.83
C CYS A 108 -4.63 -8.11 10.85
N LEU A 109 -3.36 -8.52 10.91
CA LEU A 109 -2.33 -8.03 9.98
C LEU A 109 -2.65 -8.28 8.50
N HIS A 110 -3.38 -9.36 8.20
CA HIS A 110 -3.65 -9.79 6.83
C HIS A 110 -4.99 -9.30 6.30
N CYS A 111 -6.10 -9.57 7.00
CA CYS A 111 -7.43 -9.22 6.51
C CYS A 111 -7.98 -7.90 7.07
N TYR A 112 -7.22 -7.22 7.93
CA TYR A 112 -7.57 -5.93 8.54
C TYR A 112 -8.88 -5.90 9.34
N THR A 113 -9.49 -7.06 9.58
CA THR A 113 -10.67 -7.17 10.44
C THR A 113 -10.27 -7.00 11.89
N ARG A 114 -11.10 -6.29 12.67
CA ARG A 114 -10.90 -6.12 14.11
C ARG A 114 -10.86 -7.49 14.81
N LEU A 115 -9.87 -7.69 15.67
CA LEU A 115 -9.64 -8.95 16.36
C LEU A 115 -10.73 -9.17 17.42
N LYS A 116 -11.38 -10.33 17.34
CA LYS A 116 -12.23 -10.88 18.42
C LYS A 116 -11.58 -12.10 19.08
N ARG A 117 -10.76 -12.82 18.32
CA ARG A 117 -9.89 -13.91 18.74
C ARG A 117 -8.52 -13.66 18.13
N VAL A 118 -7.48 -13.97 18.89
CA VAL A 118 -6.09 -13.66 18.53
C VAL A 118 -5.35 -14.96 18.25
N VAL A 119 -4.73 -15.02 17.07
CA VAL A 119 -3.64 -15.93 16.75
C VAL A 119 -2.37 -15.09 16.68
N PRO A 120 -1.45 -15.19 17.66
CA PRO A 120 -0.23 -14.39 17.66
C PRO A 120 0.76 -14.91 16.63
N CYS A 121 1.71 -14.05 16.22
CA CYS A 121 2.93 -14.53 15.58
C CYS A 121 3.76 -15.33 16.61
N PRO A 122 4.31 -16.50 16.27
CA PRO A 122 5.12 -17.28 17.21
C PRO A 122 6.50 -16.65 17.50
N THR A 123 6.97 -15.74 16.63
CA THR A 123 8.34 -15.21 16.65
C THR A 123 8.43 -13.72 16.96
N CYS A 124 7.31 -12.99 17.02
CA CYS A 124 7.29 -11.60 17.50
C CYS A 124 5.99 -11.27 18.24
N SER A 125 6.02 -10.21 19.05
CA SER A 125 4.87 -9.66 19.73
C SER A 125 4.17 -8.51 18.99
N GLY A 126 4.68 -8.13 17.80
CA GLY A 126 4.25 -6.92 17.11
C GLY A 126 2.98 -7.05 16.26
N VAL A 127 2.51 -8.29 15.99
CA VAL A 127 1.37 -8.52 15.10
C VAL A 127 0.47 -9.64 15.59
N ALA A 128 -0.78 -9.62 15.12
CA ALA A 128 -1.78 -10.64 15.41
C ALA A 128 -2.68 -10.93 14.20
N TYR A 129 -3.29 -12.11 14.21
CA TYR A 129 -4.20 -12.58 13.17
C TYR A 129 -5.53 -13.04 13.75
N CYS A 130 -6.59 -13.02 12.94
CA CYS A 130 -7.91 -13.48 13.38
C CYS A 130 -8.07 -15.01 13.32
N SER A 131 -7.19 -15.72 12.60
CA SER A 131 -7.26 -17.17 12.37
C SER A 131 -5.93 -17.70 11.82
N ALA A 132 -5.71 -19.02 11.92
CA ALA A 132 -4.52 -19.67 11.37
C ALA A 132 -4.35 -19.49 9.84
N PRO A 133 -5.42 -19.54 9.01
CA PRO A 133 -5.30 -19.20 7.59
C PRO A 133 -4.78 -17.78 7.34
N CYS A 134 -5.24 -16.79 8.12
CA CYS A 134 -4.70 -15.43 8.01
C CYS A 134 -3.25 -15.33 8.49
N ALA A 135 -2.85 -16.11 9.50
CA ALA A 135 -1.45 -16.17 9.95
C ALA A 135 -0.54 -16.74 8.86
N ASN A 136 -0.96 -17.83 8.19
CA ASN A 136 -0.24 -18.45 7.09
C ASN A 136 -0.15 -17.53 5.86
N ALA A 137 -1.29 -16.96 5.42
CA ALA A 137 -1.31 -16.01 4.30
C ALA A 137 -0.49 -14.74 4.59
N GLY A 138 -0.40 -14.36 5.86
CA GLY A 138 0.44 -13.24 6.29
C GLY A 138 1.94 -13.50 6.21
N GLN A 139 2.38 -14.76 6.18
CA GLN A 139 3.82 -15.07 6.14
C GLN A 139 4.50 -14.61 4.86
N VAL A 140 3.76 -14.50 3.75
CA VAL A 140 4.29 -14.04 2.45
C VAL A 140 5.14 -12.77 2.59
N TYR A 141 4.68 -11.81 3.37
CA TYR A 141 5.40 -10.56 3.66
C TYR A 141 5.94 -10.49 5.09
N HIS A 142 5.21 -11.02 6.08
CA HIS A 142 5.58 -10.86 7.49
C HIS A 142 6.91 -11.57 7.82
N GLN A 143 7.25 -12.66 7.13
CA GLN A 143 8.51 -13.37 7.34
C GLN A 143 9.74 -12.46 7.16
N TRP A 144 9.65 -11.46 6.28
CA TRP A 144 10.72 -10.49 6.01
C TRP A 144 10.70 -9.28 6.96
N GLU A 145 9.55 -9.04 7.60
CA GLU A 145 9.31 -7.89 8.47
C GLU A 145 9.50 -8.24 9.96
N CYS A 146 9.27 -9.51 10.32
CA CYS A 146 9.01 -9.97 11.69
C CYS A 146 10.08 -9.53 12.71
N GLN A 147 11.36 -9.68 12.38
CA GLN A 147 12.47 -9.35 13.28
C GLN A 147 12.79 -7.85 13.32
N PHE A 148 12.27 -7.08 12.37
CA PHE A 148 12.61 -5.67 12.16
C PHE A 148 11.45 -4.72 12.45
N MET A 149 10.31 -5.22 12.93
CA MET A 149 9.11 -4.42 13.22
C MET A 149 9.40 -3.18 14.07
N GLU A 150 10.11 -3.36 15.19
CA GLU A 150 10.46 -2.25 16.09
C GLU A 150 11.39 -1.24 15.42
N LEU A 151 12.32 -1.69 14.56
CA LEU A 151 13.20 -0.81 13.79
C LEU A 151 12.40 -0.02 12.74
N MET A 152 11.48 -0.68 12.04
CA MET A 152 10.61 0.00 11.07
C MET A 152 9.78 1.09 11.76
N ILE A 153 9.14 0.78 12.88
CA ILE A 153 8.32 1.75 13.63
C ILE A 153 9.21 2.85 14.23
N GLY A 154 10.29 2.48 14.91
CA GLY A 154 11.19 3.38 15.63
C GLY A 154 12.00 4.33 14.72
N SER A 155 12.27 3.92 13.47
CA SER A 155 12.93 4.77 12.47
C SER A 155 12.01 5.83 11.85
N GLY A 156 10.72 5.84 12.22
CA GLY A 156 9.72 6.72 11.62
C GLY A 156 9.32 6.30 10.21
N MET A 157 9.43 5.00 9.88
CA MET A 157 8.95 4.48 8.60
C MET A 157 7.47 4.81 8.44
N SER A 158 7.10 5.40 7.30
CA SER A 158 5.70 5.65 6.99
C SER A 158 5.02 4.38 6.47
N VAL A 159 3.69 4.32 6.56
CA VAL A 159 2.90 3.24 5.93
C VAL A 159 3.15 3.12 4.43
N ASN A 160 3.48 4.22 3.74
CA ASN A 160 3.81 4.22 2.31
C ASN A 160 5.17 3.57 2.05
N ALA A 161 6.13 3.74 2.95
CA ALA A 161 7.40 3.05 2.89
C ALA A 161 7.18 1.56 3.17
N ALA A 162 6.47 1.19 4.24
CA ALA A 162 6.13 -0.22 4.46
C ALA A 162 5.39 -0.85 3.26
N LEU A 163 4.54 -0.09 2.59
CA LEU A 163 3.86 -0.53 1.37
C LEU A 163 4.85 -0.78 0.22
N SER A 164 5.80 0.13 -0.02
CA SER A 164 6.83 -0.08 -1.06
C SER A 164 7.69 -1.31 -0.79
N MET A 165 7.98 -1.60 0.49
CA MET A 165 8.67 -2.82 0.88
C MET A 165 7.84 -4.06 0.51
N ARG A 166 6.55 -4.10 0.84
CA ARG A 166 5.66 -5.22 0.48
C ARG A 166 5.43 -5.36 -1.03
N MET A 167 5.49 -4.28 -1.81
CA MET A 167 5.42 -4.36 -3.28
C MET A 167 6.58 -5.18 -3.86
N ILE A 168 7.70 -5.29 -3.14
CA ILE A 168 8.85 -6.10 -3.51
C ILE A 168 8.74 -7.48 -2.85
N THR A 169 8.65 -7.53 -1.52
CA THR A 169 8.86 -8.77 -0.76
C THR A 169 7.76 -9.83 -0.88
N GLN A 170 6.64 -9.52 -1.54
CA GLN A 170 5.58 -10.49 -1.82
C GLN A 170 5.87 -11.40 -3.02
N SER A 171 6.88 -11.09 -3.82
CA SER A 171 7.39 -11.92 -4.91
C SER A 171 8.82 -12.36 -4.61
N PRO A 172 9.33 -13.46 -5.17
CA PRO A 172 10.73 -13.85 -5.01
C PRO A 172 11.67 -12.95 -5.83
N VAL A 173 12.98 -13.00 -5.57
CA VAL A 173 13.98 -12.16 -6.26
C VAL A 173 13.99 -12.41 -7.76
N GLU A 174 13.82 -13.67 -8.19
CA GLU A 174 13.82 -14.09 -9.59
C GLU A 174 12.73 -13.37 -10.40
N TYR A 175 11.59 -13.08 -9.77
CA TYR A 175 10.51 -12.30 -10.40
C TYR A 175 10.97 -10.89 -10.79
N PHE A 176 11.79 -10.25 -9.94
CA PHE A 176 12.31 -8.92 -10.24
C PHE A 176 13.52 -8.94 -11.17
N LEU A 177 14.30 -10.03 -11.20
CA LEU A 177 15.32 -10.22 -12.23
C LEU A 177 14.68 -10.32 -13.62
N GLN A 178 13.59 -11.08 -13.74
CA GLN A 178 12.79 -11.15 -14.98
C GLN A 178 12.19 -9.80 -15.36
N LEU A 179 11.72 -9.01 -14.39
CA LEU A 179 11.30 -7.63 -14.65
C LEU A 179 12.42 -6.78 -15.24
N VAL A 180 13.64 -6.86 -14.70
CA VAL A 180 14.79 -6.10 -15.21
C VAL A 180 15.10 -6.47 -16.64
N ASP A 181 15.07 -7.77 -16.96
CA ASP A 181 15.27 -8.25 -18.33
C ASP A 181 14.15 -7.77 -19.26
N ALA A 182 12.89 -7.83 -18.80
CA ALA A 182 11.76 -7.32 -19.56
C ALA A 182 11.86 -5.81 -19.84
N ILE A 183 12.32 -5.01 -18.87
CA ILE A 183 12.57 -3.57 -19.07
C ILE A 183 13.67 -3.35 -20.12
N ARG A 184 14.76 -4.13 -20.07
CA ARG A 184 15.89 -3.99 -21.00
C ARG A 184 15.52 -4.39 -22.42
N ASN A 185 14.73 -5.44 -22.58
CA ASN A 185 14.34 -6.01 -23.86
C ASN A 185 13.03 -5.40 -24.40
N ASN A 186 12.35 -4.56 -23.61
CA ASN A 186 11.03 -4.02 -23.90
C ASN A 186 9.95 -5.12 -24.07
N ASP A 187 10.02 -6.15 -23.22
CA ASP A 187 9.06 -7.26 -23.15
C ASP A 187 7.93 -6.97 -22.14
N GLU A 188 6.86 -7.76 -22.19
CA GLU A 188 5.78 -7.69 -21.21
C GLU A 188 6.15 -8.36 -19.88
N HIS A 189 5.75 -7.73 -18.77
CA HIS A 189 5.87 -8.31 -17.44
C HIS A 189 4.74 -7.80 -16.53
N PRO A 190 4.14 -8.64 -15.66
CA PRO A 190 2.99 -8.23 -14.83
C PRO A 190 3.27 -7.00 -13.95
N HIS A 191 4.50 -6.89 -13.42
CA HIS A 191 4.91 -5.76 -12.59
C HIS A 191 5.09 -4.44 -13.35
N LEU A 192 5.15 -4.43 -14.70
CA LEU A 192 5.35 -3.19 -15.46
C LEU A 192 4.20 -2.19 -15.25
N LYS A 193 2.98 -2.66 -14.98
CA LYS A 193 1.85 -1.78 -14.65
C LYS A 193 2.13 -0.95 -13.39
N ILE A 194 2.77 -1.57 -12.41
CA ILE A 194 3.16 -0.96 -11.13
C ILE A 194 4.40 -0.09 -11.29
N TYR A 195 5.40 -0.58 -12.03
CA TYR A 195 6.62 0.17 -12.33
C TYR A 195 6.32 1.48 -13.08
N ASN A 196 5.36 1.44 -14.02
CA ASN A 196 4.95 2.58 -14.83
C ASN A 196 3.87 3.47 -14.18
N LEU A 197 3.71 3.43 -12.86
CA LEU A 197 2.81 4.36 -12.16
C LEU A 197 3.28 5.81 -12.32
N GLU A 198 2.34 6.76 -12.34
CA GLU A 198 2.66 8.19 -12.46
C GLU A 198 3.28 8.67 -11.14
N THR A 199 4.56 9.03 -11.17
CA THR A 199 5.33 9.32 -9.94
C THR A 199 5.21 10.77 -9.50
N HIS A 200 4.84 11.66 -10.41
CA HIS A 200 4.88 13.12 -10.26
C HIS A 200 6.20 13.62 -9.66
N SER A 201 7.32 12.95 -9.96
CA SER A 201 8.64 13.25 -9.40
C SER A 201 9.08 14.69 -9.63
N GLN A 202 8.70 15.27 -10.77
CA GLN A 202 8.95 16.66 -11.16
C GLN A 202 8.30 17.71 -10.25
N THR A 203 7.30 17.33 -9.45
CA THR A 203 6.59 18.25 -8.53
C THR A 203 7.15 18.21 -7.11
N ARG A 204 8.17 17.38 -6.85
CA ARG A 204 8.69 17.12 -5.50
C ARG A 204 9.90 17.99 -5.21
N GLU A 205 9.96 18.44 -3.97
CA GLU A 205 11.12 19.17 -3.44
C GLU A 205 12.37 18.26 -3.35
N PRO A 206 13.58 18.78 -3.63
CA PRO A 206 14.83 18.02 -3.48
C PRO A 206 14.99 17.31 -2.12
N LYS A 207 14.49 17.94 -1.05
CA LYS A 207 14.52 17.38 0.32
C LYS A 207 13.69 16.09 0.45
N ASP A 208 12.58 15.95 -0.28
CA ASP A 208 11.75 14.74 -0.28
C ASP A 208 12.53 13.54 -0.83
N PHE A 209 13.35 13.76 -1.87
CA PHE A 209 14.22 12.72 -2.42
C PHE A 209 15.24 12.22 -1.41
N VAL A 210 15.85 13.11 -0.61
CA VAL A 210 16.82 12.70 0.42
C VAL A 210 16.17 11.76 1.44
N TYR A 211 14.99 12.12 1.97
CA TYR A 211 14.30 11.27 2.94
C TYR A 211 13.88 9.92 2.35
N ARG A 212 13.45 9.89 1.07
CA ARG A 212 13.09 8.64 0.38
C ARG A 212 14.28 7.76 0.12
N THR A 213 15.41 8.33 -0.27
CA THR A 213 16.65 7.58 -0.47
C THR A 213 17.12 6.97 0.85
N LEU A 214 17.10 7.73 1.95
CA LEU A 214 17.45 7.19 3.28
C LEU A 214 16.53 6.04 3.69
N MET A 215 15.22 6.18 3.48
CA MET A 215 14.25 5.13 3.82
C MET A 215 14.39 3.90 2.89
N ALA A 216 14.68 4.11 1.61
CA ALA A 216 14.94 3.02 0.67
C ALA A 216 16.22 2.24 1.03
N ILE A 217 17.27 2.94 1.49
CA ILE A 217 18.49 2.30 2.00
C ILE A 217 18.17 1.47 3.25
N LEU A 218 17.44 2.04 4.22
CA LEU A 218 17.02 1.29 5.41
C LEU A 218 16.23 0.03 5.04
N GLN A 219 15.29 0.13 4.11
CA GLN A 219 14.52 -1.01 3.63
C GLN A 219 15.40 -2.07 2.96
N LEU A 220 16.35 -1.65 2.14
CA LEU A 220 17.30 -2.57 1.51
C LEU A 220 18.09 -3.34 2.56
N GLU A 221 18.57 -2.68 3.60
CA GLU A 221 19.29 -3.33 4.69
C GLU A 221 18.41 -4.30 5.48
N ILE A 222 17.15 -3.94 5.75
CA ILE A 222 16.17 -4.83 6.38
C ILE A 222 15.94 -6.09 5.53
N ILE A 223 15.68 -5.92 4.22
CA ILE A 223 15.42 -7.02 3.30
C ILE A 223 16.65 -7.93 3.15
N ARG A 224 17.87 -7.37 3.16
CA ARG A 224 19.12 -8.14 3.17
C ARG A 224 19.25 -8.95 4.45
N ALA A 225 19.11 -8.30 5.60
CA ALA A 225 19.23 -8.94 6.90
C ALA A 225 18.13 -9.99 7.15
N SER A 226 16.96 -9.86 6.52
CA SER A 226 15.90 -10.86 6.58
C SER A 226 16.15 -12.10 5.73
N GLY A 227 17.22 -12.12 4.91
CA GLY A 227 17.57 -13.25 4.05
C GLY A 227 16.75 -13.34 2.75
N TYR A 228 16.04 -12.28 2.36
CA TYR A 228 15.21 -12.29 1.14
C TYR A 228 16.02 -12.55 -0.14
N PHE A 229 17.27 -12.09 -0.19
CA PHE A 229 18.17 -12.33 -1.32
C PHE A 229 18.88 -13.70 -1.30
N GLY A 230 18.60 -14.56 -0.32
CA GLY A 230 19.30 -15.82 -0.12
C GLY A 230 20.75 -15.65 0.37
N ALA A 231 21.53 -16.73 0.35
CA ALA A 231 22.91 -16.78 0.87
C ALA A 231 23.94 -15.94 0.07
N CYS A 232 23.55 -15.31 -1.04
CA CYS A 232 24.41 -14.47 -1.87
C CYS A 232 24.40 -12.97 -1.48
N GLY A 233 23.68 -12.60 -0.42
CA GLY A 233 23.41 -11.20 -0.07
C GLY A 233 24.19 -10.61 1.11
N SER A 234 25.21 -11.30 1.63
CA SER A 234 26.08 -10.85 2.74
C SER A 234 27.43 -10.32 2.26
#